data_AF-A0A2V8PXI7-F1
#
_entry.id   AF-A0A2V8PXI7-F1
#
_cell.length_a   1.000
_cell.length_b   1.000
_cell.length_c   1.000
_cell.angle_alpha   90.00
_cell.angle_beta   90.00
_cell.angle_gamma   90.00
#
_symmetry.space_group_name_H-M   'P 1'
#
loop_
_entity.id
_entity.type
_entity.pdbx_description
1 polymer ?
#
loop_
_entity_poly.entity_id
_entity_poly.type
_entity_poly.pdbx_seq_one_letter_code
_entity_poly.pdbx_strand_id
1 'polypeptide(L)'
;MAMNWLERKALAHFQIRLGPMRVGPHGLLQPIADAIKLMLKEDIIPAEADQFVFWVAPLIGLLAAFTVYTVIPFGPSQAVSDMNIGILFMLGVSSLGVLGIVVAGWASNSHYPLIGALRSSAQMVSYEVAMGLAVVSAILMTSLNATGTGTLSMIGIVQAQQQQEVWFIFKFFPLGLIAFGIFAIAMIAETNRAPFDMAEAESE
;
A
#
# COMPACT_ATOMS: atom_id res chain seq x y z
N MET A 1 4.58 11.59 6.87
CA MET A 1 4.69 12.39 8.11
C MET A 1 3.34 12.70 8.75
N ALA A 2 2.41 13.38 8.06
CA ALA A 2 1.09 13.70 8.63
C ALA A 2 0.27 12.46 9.04
N MET A 3 0.31 11.40 8.22
CA MET A 3 -0.40 10.14 8.50
C MET A 3 0.02 9.49 9.83
N ASN A 4 1.34 9.41 10.11
CA ASN A 4 1.85 8.78 11.34
C ASN A 4 1.42 9.56 12.61
N TRP A 5 1.44 10.89 12.55
CA TRP A 5 0.93 11.73 13.64
C TRP A 5 -0.57 11.52 13.87
N LEU A 6 -1.35 11.49 12.78
CA LEU A 6 -2.80 11.29 12.83
C LEU A 6 -3.15 9.91 13.40
N GLU A 7 -2.46 8.87 12.96
CA GLU A 7 -2.63 7.50 13.47
C GLU A 7 -2.41 7.43 14.98
N ARG A 8 -1.28 7.96 15.48
CA ARG A 8 -0.98 7.99 16.91
C ARG A 8 -2.01 8.79 17.72
N LYS A 9 -2.50 9.90 17.16
CA LYS A 9 -3.55 10.71 17.80
C LYS A 9 -4.88 9.96 17.83
N ALA A 10 -5.32 9.42 16.70
CA ALA A 10 -6.60 8.71 16.60
C ALA A 10 -6.65 7.51 17.55
N LEU A 11 -5.62 6.67 17.54
CA LEU A 11 -5.50 5.52 18.44
C LEU A 11 -5.49 5.92 19.92
N ALA A 12 -4.81 7.02 20.26
CA ALA A 12 -4.81 7.53 21.63
C ALA A 12 -6.21 7.96 22.08
N HIS A 13 -6.98 8.64 21.22
CA HIS A 13 -8.36 9.04 21.55
C HIS A 13 -9.29 7.82 21.70
N PHE A 14 -9.18 6.81 20.84
CA PHE A 14 -9.94 5.56 21.01
C PHE A 14 -9.61 4.84 22.34
N GLN A 15 -8.38 4.97 22.82
CA GLN A 15 -7.90 4.40 24.07
C GLN A 15 -8.08 5.33 25.28
N ILE A 16 -8.77 6.47 25.14
CA ILE A 16 -8.99 7.46 26.22
C ILE A 16 -7.65 7.92 26.85
N ARG A 17 -6.61 8.10 26.02
CA ARG A 17 -5.32 8.68 26.42
C ARG A 17 -4.91 9.81 25.51
N LEU A 18 -4.02 10.67 25.98
CA LEU A 18 -3.45 11.74 25.17
C LEU A 18 -2.36 11.17 24.25
N GLY A 19 -2.46 11.46 22.95
CA GLY A 19 -1.38 11.19 21.99
C GLY A 19 -0.18 12.13 22.17
N PRO A 20 0.72 12.26 21.18
CA PRO A 20 1.87 13.15 21.28
C PRO A 20 1.46 14.61 21.57
N MET A 21 1.96 15.22 22.64
CA MET A 21 1.61 16.61 23.04
C MET A 21 2.81 17.54 23.21
N ARG A 22 4.04 17.01 23.27
CA ARG A 22 5.22 17.77 23.70
C ARG A 22 6.06 18.35 22.55
N VAL A 23 6.18 17.65 21.44
CA VAL A 23 7.09 18.03 20.34
C VAL A 23 6.36 18.97 19.36
N GLY A 24 6.42 20.27 19.64
CA GLY A 24 5.67 21.31 18.91
C GLY A 24 4.20 21.41 19.34
N PRO A 25 3.40 22.31 18.72
CA PRO A 25 1.99 22.48 19.06
C PRO A 25 1.22 21.17 18.81
N HIS A 26 0.59 20.61 19.85
CA HIS A 26 -0.11 19.31 19.81
C HIS A 26 0.71 18.13 19.26
N GLY A 27 2.05 18.19 19.38
CA GLY A 27 2.92 17.11 18.91
C GLY A 27 3.12 17.03 17.40
N LEU A 28 2.78 18.08 16.63
CA LEU A 28 2.88 18.08 15.17
C LEU A 28 4.29 17.79 14.65
N LEU A 29 5.33 18.15 15.41
CA LEU A 29 6.73 17.92 15.03
C LEU A 29 7.23 16.52 15.41
N GLN A 30 6.41 15.66 16.01
CA GLN A 30 6.79 14.31 16.42
C GLN A 30 7.32 13.45 15.25
N PRO A 31 6.67 13.38 14.07
CA PRO A 31 7.17 12.55 12.96
C PRO A 31 8.53 13.03 12.43
N ILE A 32 8.79 14.34 12.51
CA ILE A 32 10.07 14.93 12.11
C ILE A 32 11.16 14.55 13.12
N ALA A 33 10.85 14.65 14.41
CA ALA A 33 11.78 14.24 15.46
C ALA A 33 12.12 12.74 15.39
N ASP A 34 11.14 11.88 15.09
CA ASP A 34 11.36 10.44 14.91
C ASP A 34 12.23 10.18 13.68
N ALA A 35 12.02 10.89 12.57
CA ALA A 35 12.86 10.77 11.37
C ALA A 35 14.31 11.20 11.62
N ILE A 36 14.51 12.36 12.27
CA ILE A 36 15.86 12.85 12.63
C ILE A 36 16.54 11.85 13.57
N LYS A 37 15.80 11.31 14.55
CA LYS A 37 16.33 10.29 15.46
C LYS A 37 16.81 9.05 14.70
N LEU A 38 16.07 8.57 13.71
CA LEU A 38 16.47 7.42 12.90
C LEU A 38 17.69 7.72 12.04
N MET A 39 17.78 8.92 11.44
CA MET A 39 18.95 9.32 10.63
C MET A 39 20.24 9.48 11.45
N LEU A 40 20.12 9.83 12.74
CA LEU A 40 21.26 9.95 13.66
C LEU A 40 21.61 8.62 14.35
N LYS A 41 20.76 7.60 14.18
CA LYS A 41 20.98 6.30 14.81
C LYS A 41 22.09 5.57 14.05
N GLU A 42 22.89 4.82 14.79
CA GLU A 42 23.90 3.94 14.21
C GLU A 42 23.24 2.80 13.43
N ASP A 43 23.65 2.63 12.18
CA ASP A 43 23.23 1.54 11.32
C ASP A 43 24.06 0.29 11.63
N ILE A 44 23.44 -0.72 12.24
CA ILE A 44 24.07 -1.99 12.59
C ILE A 44 23.67 -3.04 11.55
N ILE A 45 24.66 -3.59 10.84
CA ILE A 45 24.47 -4.68 9.88
C ILE A 45 24.95 -5.99 10.53
N PRO A 46 24.16 -7.08 10.51
CA PRO A 46 24.61 -8.36 11.05
C PRO A 46 25.88 -8.86 10.34
N ALA A 47 26.82 -9.44 11.10
CA ALA A 47 28.11 -9.87 10.56
C ALA A 47 28.01 -10.98 9.49
N GLU A 48 26.98 -11.82 9.59
CA GLU A 48 26.73 -12.93 8.66
C GLU A 48 25.78 -12.56 7.52
N ALA A 49 25.25 -11.33 7.48
CA ALA A 49 24.33 -10.88 6.45
C ALA A 49 25.03 -10.53 5.13
N ASP A 50 24.34 -10.73 4.00
CA ASP A 50 24.81 -10.21 2.72
C ASP A 50 24.60 -8.69 2.69
N GLN A 51 25.69 -7.93 2.80
CA GLN A 51 25.67 -6.48 2.89
C GLN A 51 25.01 -5.81 1.68
N PHE A 52 25.25 -6.31 0.46
CA PHE A 52 24.71 -5.68 -0.74
C PHE A 52 23.19 -5.89 -0.81
N VAL A 53 22.76 -7.12 -0.59
CA VAL A 53 21.34 -7.49 -0.65
C VAL A 53 20.55 -6.83 0.49
N PHE A 54 21.15 -6.71 1.68
CA PHE A 54 20.55 -6.05 2.84
C PHE A 54 20.27 -4.55 2.59
N TRP A 55 21.15 -3.85 1.87
CA TRP A 55 20.93 -2.44 1.49
C TRP A 55 19.94 -2.26 0.36
N VAL A 56 19.92 -3.18 -0.62
CA VAL A 56 19.03 -3.09 -1.78
C VAL A 56 17.60 -3.48 -1.44
N ALA A 57 17.37 -4.39 -0.48
CA ALA A 57 16.03 -4.89 -0.18
C ALA A 57 15.03 -3.77 0.21
N PRO A 58 15.35 -2.84 1.13
CA PRO A 58 14.47 -1.71 1.44
C PRO A 58 14.28 -0.74 0.27
N LEU A 59 15.29 -0.60 -0.60
CA LEU A 59 15.24 0.28 -1.77
C LEU A 59 14.20 -0.22 -2.80
N ILE A 60 14.06 -1.53 -2.99
CA ILE A 60 13.07 -2.11 -3.91
C ILE A 60 11.66 -1.67 -3.53
N GLY A 61 11.27 -1.84 -2.26
CA GLY A 61 9.95 -1.43 -1.77
C GLY A 61 9.72 0.08 -1.87
N LEU A 62 10.75 0.87 -1.55
CA LEU A 62 10.70 2.33 -1.67
C LEU A 62 10.47 2.79 -3.12
N LEU A 63 11.24 2.24 -4.06
CA LEU A 63 11.12 2.58 -5.48
C LEU A 63 9.78 2.13 -6.05
N ALA A 64 9.29 0.94 -5.68
CA ALA A 64 7.97 0.47 -6.08
C ALA A 64 6.88 1.44 -5.62
N ALA A 65 6.89 1.83 -4.33
CA ALA A 65 5.91 2.75 -3.76
C ALA A 65 5.91 4.13 -4.45
N PHE A 66 7.09 4.71 -4.72
CA PHE A 66 7.18 5.99 -5.42
C PHE A 66 6.76 5.90 -6.88
N THR A 67 7.07 4.78 -7.55
CA THR A 67 6.75 4.60 -8.97
C THR A 67 5.24 4.54 -9.21
N VAL A 68 4.47 3.92 -8.30
CA VAL A 68 3.01 3.85 -8.36
C VAL A 68 2.35 5.24 -8.40
N TYR A 69 2.91 6.24 -7.71
CA TYR A 69 2.36 7.61 -7.70
C TYR A 69 2.33 8.28 -9.08
N THR A 70 3.15 7.82 -10.04
CA THR A 70 3.20 8.38 -11.39
C THR A 70 1.86 8.29 -12.12
N VAL A 71 1.07 7.27 -11.80
CA VAL A 71 -0.17 6.93 -12.52
C VAL A 71 -1.43 7.42 -11.79
N ILE A 72 -1.29 7.90 -10.54
CA ILE A 72 -2.42 8.38 -9.75
C ILE A 72 -2.86 9.77 -10.25
N PRO A 73 -4.10 9.94 -10.71
CA PRO A 73 -4.60 11.23 -11.17
C PRO A 73 -5.11 12.06 -9.98
N PHE A 74 -4.61 13.30 -9.84
CA PHE A 74 -5.12 14.25 -8.84
C PHE A 74 -6.18 15.21 -9.39
N GLY A 75 -6.38 15.21 -10.71
CA GLY A 75 -7.37 16.02 -11.40
C GLY A 75 -7.45 15.69 -12.88
N PRO A 76 -8.37 16.33 -13.64
CA PRO A 76 -8.65 15.98 -15.05
C PRO A 76 -7.43 16.07 -15.99
N SER A 77 -6.48 16.95 -15.67
CA SER A 77 -5.21 17.13 -16.39
C SER A 77 -4.00 17.07 -15.46
N GLN A 78 -4.20 16.65 -14.20
CA GLN A 78 -3.18 16.68 -13.14
C GLN A 78 -2.73 15.26 -12.79
N ALA A 79 -2.32 14.49 -13.80
CA ALA A 79 -1.59 13.24 -13.63
C ALA A 79 -0.16 13.43 -14.13
N VAL A 80 0.82 12.77 -13.51
CA VAL A 80 2.22 12.84 -13.95
C VAL A 80 2.39 12.17 -15.32
N SER A 81 1.75 11.01 -15.51
CA SER A 81 1.68 10.35 -16.81
C SER A 81 0.32 9.66 -16.96
N ASP A 82 -0.39 9.96 -18.05
CA ASP A 82 -1.54 9.15 -18.45
C ASP A 82 -1.06 7.94 -19.24
N MET A 83 -1.24 6.76 -18.67
CA MET A 83 -0.88 5.48 -19.28
C MET A 83 -2.15 4.71 -19.64
N ASN A 84 -2.23 4.21 -20.87
CA ASN A 84 -3.34 3.36 -21.31
C ASN A 84 -3.51 2.09 -20.45
N ILE A 85 -2.44 1.61 -19.82
CA ILE A 85 -2.40 0.41 -18.97
C ILE A 85 -2.20 0.75 -17.48
N GLY A 86 -2.67 1.92 -17.03
CA GLY A 86 -2.34 2.48 -15.72
C GLY A 86 -2.62 1.55 -14.53
N ILE A 87 -3.77 0.88 -14.50
CA ILE A 87 -4.08 -0.07 -13.42
C ILE A 87 -3.16 -1.30 -13.45
N LEU A 88 -2.90 -1.86 -14.62
CA LEU A 88 -2.02 -3.03 -14.75
C LEU A 88 -0.60 -2.69 -14.33
N PHE A 89 -0.15 -1.46 -14.63
CA PHE A 89 1.12 -0.96 -14.16
C PHE A 89 1.16 -0.87 -12.63
N MET A 90 0.11 -0.32 -12.00
CA MET A 90 0.02 -0.22 -10.54
C MET A 90 0.09 -1.60 -9.86
N LEU A 91 -0.70 -2.57 -10.33
CA LEU A 91 -0.68 -3.95 -9.83
C LEU A 91 0.65 -4.66 -10.11
N GLY A 92 1.28 -4.39 -11.26
CA GLY A 92 2.59 -4.95 -11.56
C GLY A 92 3.69 -4.42 -10.63
N VAL A 93 3.67 -3.11 -10.35
CA VAL A 93 4.67 -2.48 -9.49
C VAL A 93 4.44 -2.84 -8.01
N SER A 94 3.20 -2.99 -7.54
CA SER A 94 2.93 -3.46 -6.17
C SER A 94 3.54 -4.84 -5.89
N SER A 95 3.47 -5.75 -6.87
CA SER A 95 4.04 -7.10 -6.74
C SER A 95 5.57 -7.11 -6.50
N LEU A 96 6.28 -6.07 -6.95
CA LEU A 96 7.72 -5.92 -6.68
C LEU A 96 8.00 -5.62 -5.20
N GLY A 97 7.04 -5.05 -4.47
CA GLY A 97 7.13 -4.84 -3.03
C GLY A 97 7.30 -6.15 -2.25
N VAL A 98 6.59 -7.20 -2.67
CA VAL A 98 6.69 -8.54 -2.07
C VAL A 98 8.10 -9.10 -2.23
N LEU A 99 8.74 -8.88 -3.38
CA LEU A 99 10.13 -9.30 -3.60
C LEU A 99 11.08 -8.62 -2.63
N GLY A 100 10.87 -7.33 -2.34
CA GLY A 100 11.66 -6.60 -1.34
C GLY A 100 11.64 -7.26 0.04
N ILE A 101 10.48 -7.77 0.46
CA ILE A 101 10.30 -8.41 1.78
C ILE A 101 10.99 -9.78 1.82
N VAL A 102 10.85 -10.60 0.78
CA VAL A 102 11.51 -11.91 0.71
C VAL A 102 13.04 -11.75 0.70
N VAL A 103 13.54 -10.81 -0.09
CA VAL A 103 14.97 -10.53 -0.21
C VAL A 103 15.53 -9.97 1.11
N ALA A 104 14.78 -9.14 1.84
CA ALA A 104 15.19 -8.64 3.16
C ALA A 104 15.31 -9.76 4.20
N GLY A 105 14.34 -10.68 4.23
CA GLY A 105 14.37 -11.86 5.10
C GLY A 105 15.55 -12.78 4.79
N TRP A 106 15.84 -12.98 3.50
CA TRP A 106 16.97 -13.80 3.05
C TRP A 106 18.33 -13.17 3.36
N ALA A 107 18.47 -11.85 3.16
CA ALA A 107 19.71 -11.12 3.41
C ALA A 107 20.16 -11.17 4.87
N SER A 108 19.22 -11.29 5.80
CA SER A 108 19.49 -11.28 7.25
C SER A 108 20.19 -12.56 7.76
N ASN A 109 20.34 -13.58 6.92
CA ASN A 109 21.05 -14.84 7.18
C ASN A 109 20.78 -15.46 8.57
N SER A 110 19.52 -15.47 9.01
CA SER A 110 19.10 -16.25 10.18
C SER A 110 17.72 -16.87 9.99
N HIS A 111 17.44 -17.94 10.74
CA HIS A 111 16.24 -18.76 10.51
C HIS A 111 14.93 -18.02 10.78
N TYR A 112 14.85 -17.19 11.82
CA TYR A 112 13.60 -16.52 12.22
C TYR A 112 13.14 -15.44 11.24
N PRO A 113 13.99 -14.47 10.81
CA PRO A 113 13.63 -13.48 9.80
C PRO A 113 13.28 -14.10 8.46
N LEU A 114 13.95 -15.20 8.07
CA LEU A 114 13.62 -15.91 6.84
C LEU A 114 12.22 -16.53 6.91
N ILE A 115 11.87 -17.20 8.01
CA ILE A 115 10.53 -17.80 8.20
C ILE A 115 9.46 -16.69 8.28
N GLY A 116 9.73 -15.59 8.98
CA GLY A 116 8.83 -14.44 9.06
C GLY A 116 8.56 -13.81 7.70
N ALA A 117 9.61 -13.58 6.90
CA ALA A 117 9.48 -13.06 5.54
C ALA A 117 8.71 -14.01 4.61
N LEU A 118 8.96 -15.33 4.71
CA LEU A 118 8.20 -16.32 3.94
C LEU A 118 6.71 -16.32 4.30
N ARG A 119 6.36 -16.19 5.59
CA ARG A 119 4.96 -16.09 6.04
C ARG A 119 4.29 -14.82 5.53
N SER A 120 4.94 -13.67 5.69
CA SER A 120 4.43 -12.38 5.21
C SER A 120 4.26 -12.37 3.68
N SER A 121 5.25 -12.87 2.94
CA SER A 121 5.18 -12.96 1.47
C SER A 121 4.03 -13.84 0.98
N ALA A 122 3.82 -15.01 1.57
CA ALA A 122 2.71 -15.89 1.22
C ALA A 122 1.34 -15.23 1.46
N GLN A 123 1.22 -14.46 2.55
CA GLN A 123 0.02 -13.70 2.85
C GLN A 123 -0.22 -12.62 1.79
N MET A 124 0.76 -11.75 1.53
CA MET A 124 0.62 -10.64 0.57
C MET A 124 0.26 -11.13 -0.84
N VAL A 125 0.93 -12.17 -1.35
CA VAL A 125 0.64 -12.73 -2.69
C VAL A 125 -0.81 -13.24 -2.77
N SER A 126 -1.31 -13.87 -1.70
CA SER A 126 -2.69 -14.38 -1.66
C SER A 126 -3.72 -13.24 -1.74
N TYR A 127 -3.48 -12.13 -1.05
CA TYR A 127 -4.36 -10.97 -1.07
C TYR A 127 -4.21 -10.13 -2.34
N GLU A 128 -3.05 -10.15 -3.00
CA GLU A 128 -2.83 -9.47 -4.28
C GLU A 128 -3.71 -10.07 -5.39
N VAL A 129 -3.87 -11.40 -5.44
CA VAL A 129 -4.80 -12.05 -6.38
C VAL A 129 -6.24 -11.64 -6.11
N ALA A 130 -6.66 -11.61 -4.84
CA ALA A 130 -8.01 -11.18 -4.46
C ALA A 130 -8.27 -9.71 -4.84
N MET A 131 -7.29 -8.83 -4.59
CA MET A 131 -7.35 -7.42 -4.99
C MET A 131 -7.43 -7.28 -6.52
N GLY A 132 -6.59 -8.00 -7.26
CA GLY A 132 -6.60 -8.01 -8.72
C GLY A 132 -7.96 -8.39 -9.30
N LEU A 133 -8.61 -9.43 -8.76
CA LEU A 133 -9.96 -9.84 -9.17
C LEU A 133 -11.01 -8.77 -8.85
N ALA A 134 -10.92 -8.11 -7.69
CA ALA A 134 -11.81 -7.00 -7.33
C ALA A 134 -11.64 -5.82 -8.30
N VAL A 135 -10.40 -5.50 -8.70
CA VAL A 135 -10.11 -4.46 -9.68
C VAL A 135 -10.66 -4.79 -11.07
N VAL A 136 -10.59 -6.05 -11.51
CA VAL A 136 -11.19 -6.49 -12.78
C VAL A 136 -12.68 -6.19 -12.82
N SER A 137 -13.41 -6.40 -11.72
CA SER A 137 -14.83 -6.07 -11.66
C SER A 137 -15.09 -4.57 -11.89
N ALA A 138 -14.25 -3.69 -11.36
CA ALA A 138 -14.34 -2.24 -11.56
C ALA A 138 -14.01 -1.84 -13.01
N ILE A 139 -13.03 -2.50 -13.64
CA ILE A 139 -12.71 -2.30 -15.07
C ILE A 139 -13.91 -2.68 -15.93
N LEU A 140 -14.58 -3.81 -15.65
CA LEU A 140 -15.77 -4.22 -16.40
C LEU A 140 -16.91 -3.20 -16.27
N MET A 141 -17.06 -2.54 -15.12
CA MET A 141 -18.04 -1.47 -14.92
C MET A 141 -17.79 -0.23 -15.79
N THR A 142 -16.54 0.01 -16.22
CA THR A 142 -16.20 1.10 -17.14
C THR A 142 -16.69 0.81 -18.56
N SER A 143 -16.75 -0.47 -18.94
CA SER A 143 -17.21 -0.91 -20.27
C SER A 143 -18.71 -0.74 -20.48
N LEU A 144 -19.48 -0.48 -19.42
CA LEU A 144 -20.94 -0.27 -19.44
C LEU A 144 -21.34 1.14 -19.91
N ASN A 145 -20.57 1.72 -20.83
CA ASN A 145 -20.85 2.99 -21.50
C ASN A 145 -21.42 2.74 -22.90
N ALA A 146 -22.03 3.78 -23.50
CA ALA A 146 -22.67 3.68 -24.83
C ALA A 146 -21.72 3.20 -25.96
N THR A 147 -20.40 3.33 -25.77
CA THR A 147 -19.35 2.89 -26.71
C THR A 147 -18.86 1.46 -26.46
N GLY A 148 -19.31 0.78 -25.39
CA GLY A 148 -18.92 -0.60 -25.08
C GLY A 148 -17.41 -0.83 -24.88
N THR A 149 -16.62 0.24 -24.74
CA THR A 149 -15.16 0.17 -24.68
C THR A 149 -14.71 0.32 -23.22
N GLY A 150 -14.11 -0.74 -22.66
CA GLY A 150 -13.47 -0.68 -21.34
C GLY A 150 -12.16 0.11 -21.38
N THR A 151 -11.81 0.77 -20.28
CA THR A 151 -10.56 1.52 -20.13
C THR A 151 -9.72 0.99 -18.97
N LEU A 152 -8.41 0.95 -19.18
CA LEU A 152 -7.41 0.55 -18.19
C LEU A 152 -6.59 1.77 -17.68
N SER A 153 -6.82 2.96 -18.25
CA SER A 153 -6.25 4.21 -17.77
C SER A 153 -7.00 4.70 -16.53
N MET A 154 -6.25 5.17 -15.53
CA MET A 154 -6.82 5.73 -14.29
C MET A 154 -7.68 6.96 -14.55
N ILE A 155 -7.29 7.82 -15.50
CA ILE A 155 -8.07 9.01 -15.86
C ILE A 155 -9.38 8.58 -16.54
N GLY A 156 -9.30 7.62 -17.46
CA GLY A 156 -10.47 7.07 -18.13
C GLY A 156 -11.49 6.48 -17.16
N ILE A 157 -11.03 5.83 -16.10
CA ILE A 157 -11.89 5.24 -15.06
C ILE A 157 -12.63 6.33 -14.28
N VAL A 158 -11.95 7.40 -13.86
CA VAL A 158 -12.57 8.52 -13.16
C VAL A 158 -13.57 9.25 -14.08
N GLN A 159 -13.24 9.43 -15.35
CA GLN A 159 -14.16 10.01 -16.33
C GLN A 159 -15.39 9.12 -16.55
N ALA A 160 -15.22 7.80 -16.59
CA ALA A 160 -16.34 6.87 -16.69
C ALA A 160 -17.26 6.94 -15.46
N GLN A 161 -16.71 7.10 -14.25
CA GLN A 161 -17.51 7.35 -13.04
C GLN A 161 -18.29 8.67 -13.13
N GLN A 162 -17.66 9.72 -13.66
CA GLN A 162 -18.31 11.03 -13.83
C GLN A 162 -19.45 10.98 -14.86
N GLN A 163 -19.23 10.34 -16.02
CA GLN A 163 -20.23 10.21 -17.08
C GLN A 163 -21.46 9.40 -16.64
N GLN A 164 -21.25 8.42 -15.76
CA GLN A 164 -22.32 7.57 -15.25
C GLN A 164 -23.06 8.18 -14.05
N GLU A 165 -22.60 9.34 -13.54
CA GLU A 165 -23.13 10.08 -12.38
C GLU A 165 -23.31 9.25 -11.09
N VAL A 166 -22.75 8.03 -11.06
CA VAL A 166 -22.89 7.08 -9.95
C VAL A 166 -21.53 6.49 -9.64
N TRP A 167 -21.17 6.48 -8.36
CA TRP A 167 -19.93 5.85 -7.90
C TRP A 167 -20.00 4.33 -8.07
N PHE A 168 -18.88 3.71 -8.47
CA PHE A 168 -18.84 2.26 -8.72
C PHE A 168 -19.18 1.41 -7.50
N ILE A 169 -19.06 1.96 -6.29
CA ILE A 169 -19.49 1.29 -5.04
C ILE A 169 -21.01 1.05 -5.03
N PHE A 170 -21.79 2.03 -5.49
CA PHE A 170 -23.26 1.97 -5.50
C PHE A 170 -23.81 1.43 -6.82
N LYS A 171 -22.98 1.38 -7.86
CA LYS A 171 -23.37 0.83 -9.15
C LYS A 171 -23.46 -0.70 -9.06
N PHE A 172 -24.52 -1.27 -9.65
CA PHE A 172 -24.83 -2.70 -9.55
C PHE A 172 -24.88 -3.22 -8.11
N PHE A 173 -25.65 -2.56 -7.24
CA PHE A 173 -25.91 -3.10 -5.91
C PHE A 173 -26.54 -4.50 -6.02
N PRO A 174 -26.01 -5.55 -5.34
CA PRO A 174 -24.99 -5.54 -4.29
C PRO A 174 -23.55 -5.87 -4.76
N LEU A 175 -23.34 -6.23 -6.03
CA LEU A 175 -22.05 -6.66 -6.58
C LEU A 175 -20.95 -5.60 -6.43
N GLY A 176 -21.25 -4.32 -6.67
CA GLY A 176 -20.28 -3.23 -6.49
C GLY A 176 -19.80 -3.08 -5.04
N LEU A 177 -20.70 -3.28 -4.08
CA LEU A 177 -20.37 -3.24 -2.66
C LEU A 177 -19.52 -4.45 -2.26
N ILE A 178 -19.82 -5.64 -2.79
CA ILE A 178 -19.02 -6.84 -2.53
C ILE A 178 -17.60 -6.67 -3.06
N ALA A 179 -17.45 -6.19 -4.31
CA ALA A 179 -16.13 -6.00 -4.89
C ALA A 179 -15.31 -4.94 -4.13
N PHE A 180 -15.95 -3.85 -3.73
CA PHE A 180 -15.33 -2.85 -2.87
C PHE A 180 -14.92 -3.44 -1.51
N GLY A 181 -15.77 -4.25 -0.89
CA GLY A 181 -15.47 -4.92 0.38
C GLY A 181 -14.26 -5.85 0.27
N ILE A 182 -14.19 -6.66 -0.79
CA ILE A 182 -13.04 -7.52 -1.08
C ILE A 182 -11.77 -6.68 -1.27
N PHE A 183 -11.85 -5.62 -2.08
CA PHE A 183 -10.73 -4.72 -2.32
C PHE A 183 -10.24 -4.05 -1.03
N ALA A 184 -11.15 -3.54 -0.20
CA ALA A 184 -10.81 -2.87 1.06
C ALA A 184 -10.15 -3.82 2.06
N ILE A 185 -10.67 -5.05 2.20
CA ILE A 185 -10.06 -6.05 3.08
C ILE A 185 -8.69 -6.48 2.55
N ALA A 186 -8.58 -6.73 1.25
CA ALA A 186 -7.32 -7.13 0.62
C ALA A 186 -6.24 -6.05 0.75
N MET A 187 -6.58 -4.77 0.56
CA MET A 187 -5.67 -3.64 0.74
C MET A 187 -5.11 -3.55 2.17
N ILE A 188 -5.97 -3.75 3.18
CA ILE A 188 -5.51 -3.74 4.59
C ILE A 188 -4.59 -4.92 4.86
N ALA A 189 -4.92 -6.09 4.31
CA ALA A 189 -4.14 -7.31 4.48
C ALA A 189 -2.78 -7.27 3.77
N GLU A 190 -2.70 -6.63 2.60
CA GLU A 190 -1.46 -6.44 1.83
C GLU A 190 -0.48 -5.51 2.55
N THR A 191 -0.99 -4.48 3.24
CA THR A 191 -0.16 -3.54 4.01
C THR A 191 0.21 -4.05 5.40
N ASN A 192 -0.05 -5.33 5.69
CA ASN A 192 0.17 -5.99 6.99
C ASN A 192 -0.37 -5.17 8.18
N ARG A 193 -1.44 -4.39 7.99
CA ARG A 193 -2.03 -3.62 9.09
C ARG A 193 -2.97 -4.48 9.91
N ALA A 194 -3.12 -4.15 11.20
CA ALA A 194 -4.10 -4.79 12.07
C ALA A 194 -5.50 -4.81 11.40
N PRO A 195 -6.16 -5.98 11.30
CA PRO A 195 -5.93 -7.22 12.05
C PRO A 195 -4.95 -8.24 11.42
N PHE A 196 -4.38 -7.99 10.25
CA PHE A 196 -3.59 -8.96 9.47
C PHE A 196 -2.08 -8.86 9.72
N ASP A 197 -1.68 -8.34 10.87
CA ASP A 197 -0.29 -8.05 11.25
C ASP A 197 0.41 -9.22 11.97
N MET A 198 -0.03 -10.46 11.72
CA MET A 198 0.47 -11.62 12.48
C MET A 198 1.95 -11.90 12.20
N ALA A 199 2.44 -11.59 11.00
CA ALA A 199 3.83 -11.85 10.63
C ALA A 199 4.82 -10.90 11.32
N GLU A 200 4.47 -9.62 11.53
CA GLU A 200 5.33 -8.68 12.24
C GLU A 200 5.17 -8.87 13.76
N ALA A 201 3.94 -9.03 14.26
CA ALA A 201 3.66 -9.18 15.69
C ALA A 201 4.18 -10.50 16.33
N GLU A 202 4.34 -11.59 15.57
CA GLU A 202 4.98 -12.83 16.06
C GLU A 202 6.52 -12.79 15.99
N SER A 203 7.08 -11.84 15.23
CA SER A 203 8.54 -11.67 15.05
C SER A 203 9.15 -10.67 16.03
N GLU A 204 8.33 -9.86 16.72
CA GLU A 204 8.71 -8.99 17.86
C GLU A 204 8.85 -9.75 19.18
#